data_AF-A0A9N9NPB6-F1
#
_entry.id   AF-A0A9N9NPB6-F1
#
_cell.length_a   1.000
_cell.length_b   1.000
_cell.length_c   1.000
_cell.angle_alpha   90.00
_cell.angle_beta   90.00
_cell.angle_gamma   90.00
#
_symmetry.space_group_name_H-M   'P 1'
#
loop_
_entity.id
_entity.type
_entity.pdbx_description
1 polymer ?
#
loop_
_entity_poly.entity_id
_entity_poly.type
_entity_poly.pdbx_seq_one_letter_code
_entity_poly.pdbx_strand_id
1 'polypeptide(L)' 'ATILRLERVNCIMADCFIQLVCLIVTISYIPKERDMIAFQNQCIEIVNNHWNELEAELYILAYMLHPEY' A
#
# COMPACT_ATOMS: atom_id res chain seq x y z
N ALA A 1 -2.22 -12.47 -6.36
CA ALA A 1 -3.08 -11.68 -7.28
C ALA A 1 -3.72 -10.54 -6.51
N THR A 2 -2.95 -9.46 -6.32
CA THR A 2 -3.31 -8.33 -5.43
C THR A 2 -4.27 -7.36 -6.12
N ILE A 3 -4.09 -7.15 -7.42
CA ILE A 3 -4.95 -6.30 -8.28
C ILE A 3 -6.37 -6.89 -8.41
N LEU A 4 -6.48 -8.19 -8.68
CA LEU A 4 -7.78 -8.89 -8.77
C LEU A 4 -8.61 -8.83 -7.47
N ARG A 5 -7.98 -8.57 -6.30
CA ARG A 5 -8.69 -8.39 -5.02
C ARG A 5 -9.30 -7.00 -4.89
N LEU A 6 -8.63 -5.98 -5.42
CA LEU A 6 -9.10 -4.59 -5.45
C LEU A 6 -10.19 -4.38 -6.53
N GLU A 7 -10.16 -5.18 -7.61
CA GLU A 7 -11.16 -5.15 -8.69
C GLU A 7 -12.49 -5.84 -8.34
N ARG A 8 -12.61 -6.44 -7.13
CA ARG A 8 -13.89 -7.01 -6.68
C ARG A 8 -14.88 -5.90 -6.34
N VAL A 9 -16.16 -6.15 -6.64
CA VAL A 9 -17.31 -5.25 -6.47
C VAL A 9 -17.47 -4.65 -5.05
N ASN A 10 -16.81 -5.23 -4.02
CA ASN A 10 -16.88 -4.78 -2.63
C ASN A 10 -15.51 -4.38 -2.04
N CYS A 11 -14.58 -3.87 -2.85
CA CYS A 11 -13.35 -3.31 -2.29
C CYS A 11 -13.69 -2.03 -1.51
N ILE A 12 -13.49 -2.04 -0.20
CA ILE A 12 -13.69 -0.87 0.66
C ILE A 12 -12.36 -0.18 0.96
N MET A 13 -12.45 1.00 1.57
CA MET A 13 -11.28 1.83 1.86
C MET A 13 -10.24 1.12 2.75
N ALA A 14 -10.69 0.26 3.67
CA ALA A 14 -9.80 -0.56 4.50
C ALA A 14 -9.02 -1.61 3.67
N ASP A 15 -9.63 -2.23 2.66
CA ASP A 15 -8.94 -3.17 1.76
C ASP A 15 -7.82 -2.47 0.98
N CYS A 16 -8.10 -1.27 0.47
CA CYS A 16 -7.12 -0.43 -0.22
C CYS A 16 -5.95 -0.07 0.71
N PHE A 17 -6.25 0.31 1.96
CA PHE A 17 -5.22 0.63 2.96
C PHE A 17 -4.31 -0.57 3.25
N ILE A 18 -4.88 -1.75 3.50
CA ILE A 18 -4.12 -2.97 3.77
C ILE A 18 -3.20 -3.30 2.59
N GLN A 19 -3.71 -3.18 1.36
CA GLN A 19 -2.90 -3.45 0.17
C GLN A 19 -1.76 -2.45 -0.02
N LEU A 20 -1.98 -1.18 0.34
CA LEU A 20 -0.92 -0.17 0.36
C LEU A 20 0.17 -0.51 1.38
N VAL A 21 -0.22 -0.93 2.60
CA VAL A 21 0.73 -1.38 3.64
C VAL A 21 1.50 -2.62 3.16
N CYS A 22 0.82 -3.61 2.59
CA CYS A 22 1.47 -4.78 2.01
C CYS A 22 2.45 -4.41 0.88
N LEU A 23 2.11 -3.42 0.05
CA LEU A 23 2.98 -2.92 -1.01
C LEU A 23 4.24 -2.26 -0.42
N ILE A 24 4.10 -1.39 0.57
CA ILE A 24 5.23 -0.75 1.29
C ILE A 24 6.17 -1.81 1.85
N VAL A 25 5.61 -2.80 2.57
CA VAL A 25 6.37 -3.92 3.14
C VAL A 25 7.09 -4.70 2.04
N THR A 26 6.43 -5.00 0.93
CA THR A 26 7.04 -5.71 -0.21
C THR A 26 8.20 -4.91 -0.81
N ILE A 27 8.07 -3.60 -0.97
CA ILE A 27 9.14 -2.72 -1.47
C ILE A 27 10.35 -2.73 -0.53
N SER A 28 10.12 -2.80 0.79
CA SER A 28 11.21 -2.86 1.78
C SER A 28 12.04 -4.15 1.70
N TYR A 29 11.46 -5.24 1.17
CA TYR A 29 12.15 -6.50 0.93
C TYR A 29 12.89 -6.58 -0.41
N ILE A 30 12.80 -5.55 -1.27
CA ILE A 30 13.57 -5.54 -2.52
C ILE A 30 15.08 -5.58 -2.19
N PRO A 31 15.84 -6.54 -2.76
CA PRO A 31 17.27 -6.64 -2.55
C PRO A 31 18.00 -5.35 -2.92
N LYS A 32 18.97 -4.93 -2.10
CA LYS A 32 19.78 -3.73 -2.35
C LYS A 32 20.97 -4.02 -3.26
N GLU A 33 20.73 -4.74 -4.34
CA GLU A 33 21.71 -5.00 -5.39
C GLU A 33 21.79 -3.79 -6.35
N ARG A 34 22.94 -3.58 -7.02
CA ARG A 34 23.26 -2.32 -7.73
C ARG A 34 22.14 -1.83 -8.65
N ASP A 35 21.52 -2.74 -9.41
CA ASP A 35 20.47 -2.38 -10.37
C ASP A 35 19.07 -2.29 -9.73
N MET A 36 18.90 -2.80 -8.50
CA MET A 36 17.63 -2.82 -7.78
C MET A 36 17.47 -1.65 -6.80
N ILE A 37 18.56 -0.97 -6.43
CA ILE A 37 18.50 0.23 -5.55
C ILE A 37 17.73 1.37 -6.23
N ALA A 38 18.00 1.62 -7.52
CA ALA A 38 17.31 2.67 -8.27
C ALA A 38 15.81 2.37 -8.37
N PHE A 39 15.46 1.12 -8.66
CA PHE A 39 14.07 0.66 -8.70
C PHE A 39 13.37 0.79 -7.34
N GLN A 40 14.02 0.34 -6.25
CA GLN A 40 13.49 0.48 -4.90
C GLN A 40 13.23 1.96 -4.55
N ASN A 41 14.17 2.85 -4.88
CA ASN A 41 14.00 4.28 -4.62
C ASN A 41 12.82 4.88 -5.39
N GLN A 42 12.65 4.51 -6.67
CA GLN A 42 11.48 4.94 -7.45
C GLN A 42 10.17 4.43 -6.87
N CYS A 43 10.13 3.17 -6.43
CA CYS A 43 8.95 2.62 -5.76
C CYS A 43 8.63 3.35 -4.44
N ILE A 44 9.65 3.65 -3.63
CA ILE A 44 9.50 4.42 -2.39
C ILE A 44 8.96 5.83 -2.67
N GLU A 45 9.48 6.51 -3.69
CA GLU A 45 9.04 7.85 -4.06
C GLU A 45 7.56 7.88 -4.45
N ILE A 46 7.15 6.97 -5.34
CA ILE A 46 5.75 6.85 -5.77
C ILE A 46 4.83 6.58 -4.58
N VAL A 47 5.22 5.66 -3.71
CA VAL A 47 4.45 5.30 -2.52
C VAL A 47 4.37 6.45 -1.53
N ASN A 48 5.45 7.19 -1.30
CA ASN A 48 5.46 8.34 -0.40
C ASN A 48 4.57 9.47 -0.92
N ASN A 49 4.60 9.72 -2.24
CA ASN A 49 3.71 10.71 -2.86
C ASN A 49 2.25 10.34 -2.64
N HIS A 50 1.88 9.08 -2.91
CA HIS A 50 0.54 8.60 -2.63
C HIS A 50 0.19 8.61 -1.13
N TRP A 51 1.13 8.27 -0.26
CA TRP A 51 0.93 8.33 1.19
C TRP A 51 0.62 9.75 1.67
N ASN A 52 1.27 10.76 1.10
CA ASN A 52 1.03 12.16 1.42
C ASN A 52 -0.31 12.68 0.87
N GLU A 53 -0.81 12.11 -0.22
CA GLU A 53 -2.14 12.40 -0.77
C GLU A 53 -3.25 11.72 0.04
N LEU A 54 -2.92 10.66 0.78
CA LEU A 54 -3.87 9.96 1.64
C LEU A 54 -4.02 10.68 2.97
N GLU A 55 -5.27 10.94 3.37
CA GLU A 55 -5.61 11.26 4.75
C GLU A 55 -5.44 10.00 5.62
N ALA A 56 -4.19 9.65 5.95
CA ALA A 56 -3.85 8.38 6.61
C ALA A 56 -4.68 8.12 7.87
N GLU A 57 -5.07 9.16 8.59
CA GLU A 57 -5.97 9.10 9.74
C GLU A 57 -7.35 8.51 9.41
N LEU A 58 -7.95 8.89 8.27
CA LEU A 58 -9.24 8.34 7.80
C LEU A 58 -9.12 6.88 7.42
N TYR A 59 -8.03 6.47 6.76
CA TYR A 59 -7.82 5.09 6.36
C TYR A 59 -7.54 4.18 7.57
N ILE A 60 -6.78 4.67 8.56
CA ILE A 60 -6.57 3.97 9.84
C ILE A 60 -7.89 3.85 10.60
N LEU A 61 -8.69 4.91 10.65
CA LEU A 61 -10.00 4.88 11.29
C LEU A 61 -10.94 3.90 10.59
N ALA A 62 -10.99 3.91 9.26
CA ALA A 62 -11.78 2.97 8.48
C ALA A 62 -11.35 1.51 8.69
N TYR A 63 -10.05 1.27 8.84
CA TYR A 63 -9.52 -0.05 9.23
C TYR A 63 -9.99 -0.45 10.63
N MET A 64 -9.85 0.43 11.63
CA MET A 64 -10.26 0.15 13.02
C MET A 64 -11.76 -0.08 13.20
N LEU A 65 -12.57 0.54 12.35
CA LEU A 65 -14.03 0.41 12.38
C LEU A 65 -14.55 -0.77 11.55
N HIS A 66 -13.67 -1.45 10.80
CA HIS A 66 -14.09 -2.55 9.96
C HIS A 66 -14.39 -3.79 10.83
N PRO A 67 -15.61 -4.37 10.77
CA PRO A 67 -16.01 -5.43 11.68
C PRO A 67 -15.24 -6.75 11.50
N GLU A 68 -14.48 -6.90 10.41
CA GLU A 68 -13.69 -8.11 10.10
C GLU A 68 -12.16 -7.91 10.25
N TYR A 69 -11.70 -6.72 10.65
CA TYR A 69 -10.28 -6.41 10.91
C TYR A 69 -10.05 -6.01 12.37
#